data_AF-A0A6M3HCN2-F1
#
_entry.id   AF-A0A6M3HCN2-F1
#
_cell.length_a   1.000
_cell.length_b   1.000
_cell.length_c   1.000
_cell.angle_alpha   90.00
_cell.angle_beta   90.00
_cell.angle_gamma   90.00
#
_symmetry.space_group_name_H-M   'P 1'
#
loop_
_entity.id
_entity.type
_entity.pdbx_description
1 polymer ?
#
loop_
_entity_poly.entity_id
_entity_poly.type
_entity_poly.pdbx_seq_one_letter_code
_entity_poly.pdbx_strand_id
1 'polypeptide(L)'
;MNIQTSSEQNESQGSVSVSLKGIPTDQGLALKEVARARDINQSALLREMVNASMGSILHVFCLKSPLVASLDQDIAQYNGCTVLPAWGSVPPAPQFEAAYRDLLGIHTEDDLTRILLRNAQYLRMRTSQVMPRGQQFYGGTALYFALFCDVAGRDEQTIEAFWASIARFWAAWYRRQDYYLQINQLRGVMGKTPANGLSEAHAKGVYSRVSVFQDESGQKGLSQVLLTLRTENTRDLPAGAFDQFQLPGCNGHILTPDPGYGTPYIFPNNAYVLGFRFREESCSLHCYSVEHAPIGDTQTLSELAQALVDGVDETLRAYAATIPVNQR
;
A
#
# COMPACT_ATOMS: atom_id res chain seq x y z
N MET A 1 -36.96 50.10 38.63
CA MET A 1 -37.06 48.62 38.58
C MET A 1 -36.19 48.14 37.44
N ASN A 2 -34.93 47.80 37.74
CA ASN A 2 -34.05 47.09 36.81
C ASN A 2 -33.93 45.67 37.34
N ILE A 3 -34.39 44.69 36.56
CA ILE A 3 -34.21 43.29 36.86
C ILE A 3 -33.06 42.79 35.99
N GLN A 4 -32.09 42.17 36.66
CA GLN A 4 -30.93 41.48 36.14
C GLN A 4 -31.33 40.45 35.08
N THR A 5 -30.52 40.32 34.04
CA THR A 5 -30.21 38.99 33.49
C THR A 5 -28.71 38.75 33.58
N SER A 6 -28.45 37.69 34.33
CA SER A 6 -27.19 37.12 34.77
C SER A 6 -26.09 37.08 33.72
N SER A 7 -24.92 37.50 34.18
CA SER A 7 -23.62 37.07 33.73
C SER A 7 -23.52 35.54 33.69
N GLU A 8 -23.59 34.96 32.49
CA GLU A 8 -22.89 33.70 32.22
C GLU A 8 -21.43 34.05 31.96
N GLN A 9 -20.65 34.06 33.05
CA GLN A 9 -19.22 33.79 32.99
C GLN A 9 -19.05 32.35 32.51
N ASN A 10 -19.02 32.16 31.19
CA ASN A 10 -18.32 31.00 30.64
C ASN A 10 -16.83 31.28 30.85
N GLU A 11 -16.28 30.62 31.87
CA GLU A 11 -14.84 30.53 32.11
C GLU A 11 -14.14 30.23 30.78
N SER A 12 -13.36 31.21 30.32
CA SER A 12 -12.55 31.09 29.14
C SER A 12 -11.51 29.99 29.36
N GLN A 13 -11.77 28.78 28.89
CA GLN A 13 -10.69 27.98 28.31
C GLN A 13 -10.03 28.88 27.27
N GLY A 14 -8.78 29.28 27.52
CA GLY A 14 -8.13 30.41 26.82
C GLY A 14 -8.36 30.38 25.31
N SER A 15 -8.99 31.43 24.78
CA SER A 15 -9.19 31.59 23.34
C SER A 15 -8.16 32.57 22.77
N VAL A 16 -7.53 32.20 21.66
CA VAL A 16 -6.56 33.04 20.94
C VAL A 16 -7.27 33.66 19.73
N SER A 17 -7.26 34.99 19.63
CA SER A 17 -7.80 35.71 18.47
C SER A 17 -6.71 35.90 17.41
N VAL A 18 -6.95 35.38 16.20
CA VAL A 18 -6.04 35.47 15.06
C VAL A 18 -6.73 36.20 13.91
N SER A 19 -6.07 37.21 13.34
CA SER A 19 -6.55 37.89 12.13
C SER A 19 -5.86 37.32 10.89
N LEU A 20 -6.63 36.67 10.02
CA LEU A 20 -6.14 36.13 8.74
C LEU A 20 -6.14 37.23 7.67
N LYS A 21 -5.01 37.42 6.98
CA LYS A 21 -4.86 38.35 5.85
C LYS A 21 -4.29 37.61 4.64
N GLY A 22 -4.63 38.07 3.44
CA GLY A 22 -4.06 37.57 2.19
C GLY A 22 -4.71 36.29 1.64
N ILE A 23 -5.94 35.96 2.06
CA ILE A 23 -6.69 34.85 1.45
C ILE A 23 -7.06 35.26 0.01
N PRO A 24 -6.68 34.47 -1.02
CA PRO A 24 -7.10 34.69 -2.40
C PRO A 24 -8.61 34.79 -2.55
N THR A 25 -9.10 35.67 -3.43
CA THR A 25 -10.54 35.97 -3.56
C THR A 25 -11.38 34.74 -3.91
N ASP A 26 -10.86 33.87 -4.77
CA ASP A 26 -11.45 32.58 -5.14
C ASP A 26 -11.60 31.64 -3.94
N GLN A 27 -10.58 31.53 -3.10
CA GLN A 27 -10.63 30.73 -1.86
C GLN A 27 -11.59 31.32 -0.82
N GLY A 28 -11.65 32.65 -0.71
CA GLY A 28 -12.60 33.34 0.16
C GLY A 28 -14.05 33.13 -0.27
N LEU A 29 -14.32 33.12 -1.59
CA LEU A 29 -15.63 32.81 -2.15
C LEU A 29 -16.01 31.33 -1.93
N ALA A 30 -15.07 30.41 -2.17
CA ALA A 30 -15.29 28.98 -1.91
C ALA A 30 -15.61 28.72 -0.42
N LEU A 31 -14.88 29.37 0.50
CA LEU A 31 -15.15 29.28 1.94
C LEU A 31 -16.57 29.77 2.28
N LYS A 32 -17.03 30.85 1.64
CA LYS A 32 -18.39 31.39 1.83
C LYS A 32 -19.46 30.40 1.37
N GLU A 33 -19.25 29.77 0.22
CA GLU A 33 -20.20 28.78 -0.33
C GLU A 33 -20.27 27.52 0.53
N VAL A 34 -19.13 27.00 1.00
CA VAL A 34 -19.10 25.84 1.90
C VAL A 34 -19.77 26.16 3.24
N ALA A 35 -19.51 27.36 3.80
CA ALA A 35 -20.15 27.81 5.04
C ALA A 35 -21.68 27.89 4.87
N ARG A 36 -22.15 28.45 3.75
CA ARG A 36 -23.57 28.53 3.40
C ARG A 36 -24.20 27.15 3.24
N ALA A 37 -23.54 26.23 2.55
CA ALA A 37 -24.03 24.88 2.33
C ALA A 37 -24.18 24.07 3.62
N ARG A 38 -23.36 24.38 4.63
CA ARG A 38 -23.36 23.74 5.96
C ARG A 38 -24.16 24.49 7.02
N ASP A 39 -24.83 25.59 6.66
CA ASP A 39 -25.58 26.46 7.57
C ASP A 39 -24.77 26.95 8.80
N ILE A 40 -23.48 27.28 8.58
CA ILE A 40 -22.59 27.83 9.61
C ILE A 40 -21.91 29.10 9.14
N ASN A 41 -21.44 29.95 10.06
CA ASN A 41 -20.68 31.15 9.69
C ASN A 41 -19.23 30.82 9.30
N GLN A 42 -18.59 31.68 8.51
CA GLN A 42 -17.21 31.46 8.03
C GLN A 42 -16.20 31.28 9.17
N SER A 43 -16.34 32.00 10.28
CA SER A 43 -15.45 31.87 11.44
C SER A 43 -15.63 30.52 12.15
N ALA A 44 -16.84 29.97 12.19
CA ALA A 44 -17.11 28.63 12.71
C ALA A 44 -16.51 27.56 11.78
N LEU A 45 -16.69 27.69 10.47
CA LEU A 45 -16.06 26.79 9.49
C LEU A 45 -14.53 26.84 9.58
N LEU A 46 -13.93 28.03 9.67
CA LEU A 46 -12.48 28.18 9.83
C LEU A 46 -12.00 27.58 11.14
N ARG A 47 -12.72 27.77 12.25
CA ARG A 47 -12.39 27.12 13.53
C ARG A 47 -12.49 25.60 13.43
N GLU A 48 -13.51 25.06 12.77
CA GLU A 48 -13.60 23.62 12.52
C GLU A 48 -12.43 23.10 11.69
N MET A 49 -12.08 23.79 10.60
CA MET A 49 -10.96 23.41 9.74
C MET A 49 -9.62 23.48 10.49
N VAL A 50 -9.40 24.54 11.27
CA VAL A 50 -8.21 24.70 12.11
C VAL A 50 -8.21 23.65 13.22
N ASN A 51 -9.33 23.39 13.89
CA ASN A 51 -9.42 22.37 14.93
C ASN A 51 -9.24 20.95 14.37
N ALA A 52 -9.73 20.68 13.16
CA ALA A 52 -9.52 19.41 12.47
C ALA A 52 -8.05 19.24 12.04
N SER A 53 -7.43 20.31 11.53
CA SER A 53 -6.01 20.31 11.15
C SER A 53 -5.08 20.21 12.38
N MET A 54 -5.37 20.95 13.44
CA MET A 54 -4.60 20.97 14.69
C MET A 54 -4.93 19.82 15.65
N GLY A 55 -6.12 19.22 15.49
CA GLY A 55 -6.52 18.02 16.24
C GLY A 55 -5.80 16.77 15.75
N SER A 56 -5.17 16.84 14.58
CA SER A 56 -4.40 15.75 14.01
C SER A 56 -2.96 15.75 14.50
N ILE A 57 -2.58 14.80 15.36
CA ILE A 57 -1.20 14.69 15.85
C ILE A 57 -0.24 14.36 14.69
N LEU A 58 -0.68 13.54 13.74
CA LEU A 58 0.09 13.15 12.56
C LEU A 58 0.36 14.35 11.66
N HIS A 59 -0.69 15.10 11.31
CA HIS A 59 -0.56 16.23 10.42
C HIS A 59 0.24 17.37 11.08
N VAL A 60 -0.03 17.68 12.35
CA VAL A 60 0.73 18.69 13.10
C VAL A 60 2.20 18.31 13.19
N PHE A 61 2.53 17.04 13.40
CA PHE A 61 3.91 16.57 13.42
C PHE A 61 4.59 16.74 12.06
N CYS A 62 3.89 16.42 10.95
CA CYS A 62 4.40 16.68 9.59
C CYS A 62 4.70 18.17 9.33
N LEU A 63 3.88 19.08 9.87
CA LEU A 63 4.06 20.53 9.69
C LEU A 63 5.25 21.08 10.49
N LYS A 64 5.46 20.57 11.70
CA LYS A 64 6.40 21.16 12.67
C LYS A 64 7.77 20.48 12.71
N SER A 65 7.84 19.19 12.39
CA SER A 65 9.03 18.39 12.64
C SER A 65 10.15 18.68 11.64
N PRO A 66 11.30 19.24 12.07
CA PRO A 66 12.44 19.44 11.18
C PRO A 66 13.05 18.11 10.71
N LEU A 67 12.88 17.04 11.50
CA LEU A 67 13.31 15.69 11.14
C LEU A 67 12.51 15.18 9.93
N VAL A 68 11.18 15.35 9.93
CA VAL A 68 10.33 14.99 8.80
C VAL A 68 10.76 15.76 7.55
N ALA A 69 10.92 17.08 7.66
CA ALA A 69 11.34 17.92 6.54
C ALA A 69 12.72 17.50 5.98
N SER A 70 13.68 17.15 6.85
CA SER A 70 14.99 16.65 6.42
C SER A 70 14.90 15.33 5.67
N LEU A 71 14.04 14.40 6.12
CA LEU A 71 13.88 13.10 5.48
C LEU A 71 13.08 13.20 4.18
N ASP A 72 12.12 14.12 4.08
CA ASP A 72 11.45 14.44 2.81
C ASP A 72 12.47 14.93 1.78
N GLN A 73 13.44 15.75 2.18
CA GLN A 73 14.50 16.19 1.28
C GLN A 73 15.43 15.04 0.86
N ASP A 74 15.77 14.09 1.75
CA ASP A 74 16.54 12.89 1.35
C ASP A 74 15.78 12.03 0.33
N ILE A 75 14.47 11.82 0.56
CA ILE A 75 13.59 11.12 -0.39
C ILE A 75 13.58 11.83 -1.75
N ALA A 76 13.43 13.16 -1.75
CA ALA A 76 13.41 13.96 -2.95
C ALA A 76 14.72 13.89 -3.73
N GLN A 77 15.86 14.02 -3.03
CA GLN A 77 17.19 13.90 -3.63
C GLN A 77 17.43 12.50 -4.22
N TYR A 78 17.04 11.45 -3.49
CA TYR A 78 17.20 10.07 -3.94
C TYR A 78 16.45 9.76 -5.25
N ASN A 79 15.23 10.27 -5.42
CA ASN A 79 14.36 9.93 -6.55
C ASN A 79 14.22 11.06 -7.60
N GLY A 80 14.97 12.16 -7.43
CA GLY A 80 14.87 13.35 -8.28
C GLY A 80 13.52 14.07 -8.20
N CYS A 81 12.81 13.94 -7.06
CA CYS A 81 11.50 14.54 -6.84
C CYS A 81 11.63 15.97 -6.29
N THR A 82 10.52 16.71 -6.25
CA THR A 82 10.43 18.03 -5.60
C THR A 82 9.47 18.01 -4.43
N VAL A 83 9.89 18.52 -3.27
CA VAL A 83 9.04 18.64 -2.08
C VAL A 83 8.21 19.92 -2.14
N LEU A 84 6.89 19.77 -2.12
CA LEU A 84 5.92 20.85 -1.95
C LEU A 84 5.70 21.13 -0.45
N PRO A 85 5.28 22.35 -0.07
CA PRO A 85 5.08 22.68 1.33
C PRO A 85 4.04 21.78 2.04
N ALA A 86 4.37 21.30 3.24
CA ALA A 86 3.52 20.38 4.00
C ALA A 86 2.13 20.94 4.35
N TRP A 87 2.00 22.26 4.50
CA TRP A 87 0.72 22.93 4.75
C TRP A 87 -0.26 22.87 3.58
N GLY A 88 0.21 22.52 2.38
CA GLY A 88 -0.65 22.23 1.23
C GLY A 88 -1.27 20.82 1.26
N SER A 89 -0.82 19.95 2.16
CA SER A 89 -1.39 18.62 2.35
C SER A 89 -2.66 18.67 3.21
N VAL A 90 -3.64 17.85 2.87
CA VAL A 90 -4.87 17.71 3.66
C VAL A 90 -4.58 16.76 4.85
N PRO A 91 -5.01 17.08 6.08
CA PRO A 91 -4.90 16.14 7.19
C PRO A 91 -5.66 14.83 6.88
N PRO A 92 -5.22 13.69 7.45
CA PRO A 92 -5.96 12.46 7.31
C PRO A 92 -7.36 12.62 7.91
N ALA A 93 -8.35 11.94 7.34
CA ALA A 93 -9.68 11.92 7.94
C ALA A 93 -9.61 11.32 9.36
N PRO A 94 -10.44 11.78 10.33
CA PRO A 94 -10.32 11.39 11.74
C PRO A 94 -10.30 9.88 11.98
N GLN A 95 -11.06 9.11 11.19
CA GLN A 95 -11.08 7.65 11.29
C GLN A 95 -9.73 7.00 10.93
N PHE A 96 -9.00 7.55 9.95
CA PHE A 96 -7.69 7.04 9.58
C PHE A 96 -6.65 7.40 10.62
N GLU A 97 -6.72 8.60 11.19
CA GLU A 97 -5.85 8.97 12.29
C GLU A 97 -6.05 8.08 13.52
N ALA A 98 -7.31 7.86 13.93
CA ALA A 98 -7.62 6.94 15.01
C ALA A 98 -7.04 5.54 14.72
N ALA A 99 -7.23 5.02 13.51
CA ALA A 99 -6.66 3.73 13.11
C ALA A 99 -5.12 3.70 13.16
N TYR A 100 -4.43 4.75 12.69
CA TYR A 100 -2.97 4.85 12.80
C TYR A 100 -2.53 4.82 14.26
N ARG A 101 -3.23 5.57 15.12
CA ARG A 101 -2.90 5.69 16.54
C ARG A 101 -3.09 4.38 17.27
N ASP A 102 -4.22 3.72 17.06
CA ASP A 102 -4.56 2.49 17.75
C ASP A 102 -3.66 1.33 17.29
N LEU A 103 -3.43 1.18 15.98
CA LEU A 103 -2.63 0.08 15.44
C LEU A 103 -1.14 0.21 15.75
N LEU A 104 -0.60 1.44 15.74
CA LEU A 104 0.83 1.66 15.91
C LEU A 104 1.22 2.07 17.34
N GLY A 105 0.23 2.32 18.21
CA GLY A 105 0.44 2.75 19.59
C GLY A 105 0.96 4.19 19.66
N ILE A 106 0.35 5.10 18.89
CA ILE A 106 0.76 6.52 18.83
C ILE A 106 -0.11 7.33 19.78
N HIS A 107 0.49 7.82 20.84
CA HIS A 107 -0.17 8.68 21.82
C HIS A 107 0.45 10.08 21.86
N THR A 108 1.71 10.22 21.47
CA THR A 108 2.53 11.43 21.59
C THR A 108 3.40 11.70 20.35
N GLU A 109 3.95 12.91 20.24
CA GLU A 109 4.93 13.24 19.19
C GLU A 109 6.26 12.49 19.37
N ASP A 110 6.60 12.08 20.60
CA ASP A 110 7.77 11.24 20.88
C ASP A 110 7.62 9.83 20.29
N ASP A 111 6.39 9.28 20.28
CA ASP A 111 6.11 8.01 19.59
C ASP A 111 6.38 8.13 18.09
N LEU A 112 5.94 9.22 17.47
CA LEU A 112 6.17 9.51 16.06
C LEU A 112 7.66 9.68 15.76
N THR A 113 8.39 10.39 16.61
CA THR A 113 9.84 10.55 16.49
C THR A 113 10.55 9.20 16.56
N ARG A 114 10.17 8.33 17.51
CA ARG A 114 10.73 6.98 17.63
C ARG A 114 10.45 6.11 16.41
N ILE A 115 9.22 6.13 15.89
CA ILE A 115 8.84 5.38 14.67
C ILE A 115 9.66 5.88 13.48
N LEU A 116 9.78 7.21 13.32
CA LEU A 116 10.49 7.82 12.20
C LEU A 116 11.97 7.45 12.22
N LEU A 117 12.64 7.59 13.37
CA LEU A 117 14.06 7.23 13.52
C LEU A 117 14.30 5.72 13.31
N ARG A 118 13.44 4.86 13.85
CA ARG A 118 13.53 3.39 13.67
C ARG A 118 13.47 2.98 12.21
N ASN A 119 12.66 3.67 11.41
CA ASN A 119 12.36 3.27 10.04
C ASN A 119 13.03 4.13 8.95
N ALA A 120 13.82 5.14 9.32
CA ALA A 120 14.47 6.06 8.38
C ALA A 120 15.31 5.33 7.30
N GLN A 121 16.00 4.26 7.67
CA GLN A 121 16.82 3.45 6.75
C GLN A 121 16.01 2.77 5.62
N TYR A 122 14.69 2.60 5.78
CA TYR A 122 13.83 1.94 4.80
C TYR A 122 13.12 2.93 3.86
N LEU A 123 13.27 4.24 4.07
CA LEU A 123 12.52 5.25 3.31
C LEU A 123 12.86 5.27 1.82
N ARG A 124 14.12 5.02 1.45
CA ARG A 124 14.53 4.94 0.04
C ARG A 124 13.95 3.73 -0.68
N MET A 125 13.88 2.60 0.03
CA MET A 125 13.20 1.41 -0.46
C MET A 125 11.71 1.71 -0.64
N ARG A 126 11.06 2.32 0.36
CA ARG A 126 9.66 2.71 0.26
C ARG A 126 9.41 3.68 -0.91
N THR A 127 10.30 4.63 -1.11
CA THR A 127 10.24 5.57 -2.24
C THR A 127 10.27 4.81 -3.57
N SER A 128 11.16 3.82 -3.70
CA SER A 128 11.27 3.00 -4.91
C SER A 128 10.02 2.15 -5.17
N GLN A 129 9.28 1.77 -4.12
CA GLN A 129 8.06 0.98 -4.25
C GLN A 129 6.86 1.77 -4.78
N VAL A 130 6.76 3.07 -4.49
CA VAL A 130 5.51 3.83 -4.73
C VAL A 130 5.67 5.18 -5.42
N MET A 131 6.89 5.67 -5.61
CA MET A 131 7.13 6.98 -6.23
C MET A 131 7.84 6.85 -7.58
N PRO A 132 7.17 7.24 -8.69
CA PRO A 132 7.85 7.48 -9.95
C PRO A 132 8.89 8.61 -9.82
N ARG A 133 10.00 8.50 -10.56
CA ARG A 133 11.06 9.52 -10.59
C ARG A 133 10.55 10.86 -11.12
N GLY A 134 11.11 11.95 -10.62
CA GLY A 134 10.84 13.31 -11.15
C GLY A 134 9.49 13.91 -10.72
N GLN A 135 8.76 13.25 -9.83
CA GLN A 135 7.44 13.70 -9.37
C GLN A 135 7.52 14.79 -8.30
N GLN A 136 6.40 15.46 -8.07
CA GLN A 136 6.23 16.36 -6.92
C GLN A 136 5.44 15.65 -5.81
N PHE A 137 5.76 15.94 -4.55
CA PHE A 137 5.01 15.41 -3.41
C PHE A 137 4.97 16.41 -2.25
N TYR A 138 3.93 16.35 -1.41
CA TYR A 138 3.82 17.22 -0.25
C TYR A 138 4.70 16.76 0.92
N GLY A 139 5.29 17.73 1.64
CA GLY A 139 6.00 17.48 2.89
C GLY A 139 5.11 16.75 3.91
N GLY A 140 5.74 15.89 4.72
CA GLY A 140 5.06 14.92 5.56
C GLY A 140 5.12 13.48 5.03
N THR A 141 5.55 13.28 3.78
CA THR A 141 5.59 11.96 3.14
C THR A 141 6.52 10.98 3.88
N ALA A 142 7.66 11.46 4.37
CA ALA A 142 8.59 10.67 5.16
C ALA A 142 7.94 10.04 6.40
N LEU A 143 7.02 10.76 7.05
CA LEU A 143 6.27 10.20 8.19
C LEU A 143 5.39 9.03 7.74
N TYR A 144 4.57 9.22 6.71
CA TYR A 144 3.68 8.17 6.22
C TYR A 144 4.44 6.95 5.69
N PHE A 145 5.60 7.16 5.06
CA PHE A 145 6.48 6.07 4.66
C PHE A 145 7.06 5.34 5.87
N ALA A 146 7.47 6.06 6.91
CA ALA A 146 7.95 5.44 8.15
C ALA A 146 6.84 4.66 8.87
N LEU A 147 5.61 5.17 8.90
CA LEU A 147 4.46 4.45 9.47
C LEU A 147 4.20 3.13 8.73
N PHE A 148 4.25 3.13 7.40
CA PHE A 148 4.12 1.90 6.61
C PHE A 148 5.28 0.92 6.85
N CYS A 149 6.52 1.43 6.93
CA CYS A 149 7.66 0.60 7.29
C CYS A 149 7.51 0.01 8.70
N ASP A 150 6.91 0.76 9.63
CA ASP A 150 6.61 0.25 10.96
C ASP A 150 5.67 -0.94 10.92
N VAL A 151 4.59 -0.84 10.13
CA VAL A 151 3.62 -1.92 9.91
C VAL A 151 4.30 -3.18 9.38
N ALA A 152 5.22 -3.05 8.42
CA ALA A 152 5.96 -4.20 7.89
C ALA A 152 6.73 -4.95 8.98
N GLY A 153 7.18 -4.25 10.02
CA GLY A 153 7.86 -4.83 11.18
C GLY A 153 6.96 -5.55 12.19
N ARG A 154 5.63 -5.36 12.13
CA ARG A 154 4.65 -5.91 13.08
C ARG A 154 4.27 -7.37 12.79
N ASP A 155 3.42 -7.91 13.64
CA ASP A 155 2.78 -9.21 13.47
C ASP A 155 1.72 -9.17 12.34
N GLU A 156 1.29 -10.37 11.92
CA GLU A 156 0.37 -10.53 10.79
C GLU A 156 -1.02 -9.93 11.03
N GLN A 157 -1.52 -9.99 12.27
CA GLN A 157 -2.81 -9.41 12.62
C GLN A 157 -2.77 -7.88 12.47
N THR A 158 -1.69 -7.23 12.91
CA THR A 158 -1.51 -5.79 12.74
C THR A 158 -1.38 -5.40 11.27
N ILE A 159 -0.63 -6.18 10.47
CA ILE A 159 -0.48 -5.96 9.02
C ILE A 159 -1.84 -6.05 8.32
N GLU A 160 -2.66 -7.05 8.66
CA GLU A 160 -4.00 -7.18 8.08
C GLU A 160 -4.94 -6.06 8.53
N ALA A 161 -4.93 -5.72 9.82
CA ALA A 161 -5.77 -4.65 10.34
C ALA A 161 -5.43 -3.30 9.68
N PHE A 162 -4.16 -3.06 9.39
CA PHE A 162 -3.73 -1.88 8.64
C PHE A 162 -4.24 -1.87 7.20
N TRP A 163 -4.25 -3.03 6.52
CA TRP A 163 -4.89 -3.16 5.21
C TRP A 163 -6.37 -2.79 5.27
N ALA A 164 -7.11 -3.43 6.17
CA ALA A 164 -8.56 -3.29 6.29
C ALA A 164 -9.04 -1.90 6.71
N SER A 165 -8.24 -1.17 7.50
CA SER A 165 -8.63 0.14 8.05
C SER A 165 -8.04 1.34 7.33
N ILE A 166 -6.88 1.19 6.68
CA ILE A 166 -6.11 2.31 6.13
C ILE A 166 -5.73 2.05 4.67
N ALA A 167 -4.92 1.03 4.40
CA ALA A 167 -4.19 0.95 3.13
C ALA A 167 -5.10 0.69 1.92
N ARG A 168 -6.18 -0.08 2.07
CA ARG A 168 -7.14 -0.33 0.99
C ARG A 168 -7.83 0.94 0.44
N PHE A 169 -7.75 2.05 1.17
CA PHE A 169 -8.36 3.33 0.79
C PHE A 169 -7.38 4.30 0.12
N TRP A 170 -6.11 3.92 -0.08
CA TRP A 170 -5.10 4.82 -0.65
C TRP A 170 -5.30 5.14 -2.12
N ALA A 171 -5.77 4.18 -2.92
CA ALA A 171 -6.15 4.42 -4.30
C ALA A 171 -7.18 3.39 -4.77
N ALA A 172 -8.03 3.79 -5.72
CA ALA A 172 -9.08 2.92 -6.27
C ALA A 172 -8.55 1.62 -6.91
N TRP A 173 -7.27 1.59 -7.29
CA TRP A 173 -6.61 0.45 -7.92
C TRP A 173 -5.49 -0.15 -7.08
N TYR A 174 -5.35 0.27 -5.82
CA TYR A 174 -4.35 -0.30 -4.92
C TYR A 174 -4.87 -1.62 -4.37
N ARG A 175 -4.24 -2.73 -4.76
CA ARG A 175 -4.75 -4.07 -4.46
C ARG A 175 -4.05 -4.66 -3.26
N ARG A 176 -4.73 -5.60 -2.62
CA ARG A 176 -4.21 -6.34 -1.47
C ARG A 176 -2.88 -7.03 -1.77
N GLN A 177 -2.74 -7.59 -2.98
CA GLN A 177 -1.49 -8.20 -3.42
C GLN A 177 -0.34 -7.18 -3.52
N ASP A 178 -0.59 -5.96 -4.00
CA ASP A 178 0.44 -4.92 -4.11
C ASP A 178 0.89 -4.50 -2.70
N TYR A 179 -0.06 -4.41 -1.76
CA TYR A 179 0.22 -4.18 -0.34
C TYR A 179 1.09 -5.28 0.27
N TYR A 180 0.70 -6.55 0.15
CA TYR A 180 1.47 -7.66 0.72
C TYR A 180 2.81 -7.85 0.04
N LEU A 181 2.91 -7.58 -1.28
CA LEU A 181 4.19 -7.56 -1.99
C LEU A 181 5.13 -6.53 -1.36
N GLN A 182 4.66 -5.29 -1.18
CA GLN A 182 5.46 -4.18 -0.62
C GLN A 182 5.84 -4.44 0.84
N ILE A 183 4.92 -4.98 1.64
CA ILE A 183 5.18 -5.42 3.02
C ILE A 183 6.24 -6.53 3.04
N ASN A 184 6.13 -7.54 2.18
CA ASN A 184 7.04 -8.68 2.18
C ASN A 184 8.43 -8.35 1.64
N GLN A 185 8.54 -7.40 0.71
CA GLN A 185 9.82 -6.82 0.32
C GLN A 185 10.50 -6.15 1.53
N LEU A 186 9.78 -5.32 2.29
CA LEU A 186 10.32 -4.68 3.51
C LEU A 186 10.68 -5.71 4.59
N ARG A 187 9.85 -6.73 4.80
CA ARG A 187 10.13 -7.81 5.74
C ARG A 187 11.38 -8.60 5.37
N GLY A 188 11.60 -8.82 4.07
CA GLY A 188 12.82 -9.43 3.55
C GLY A 188 14.08 -8.68 3.98
N VAL A 189 14.12 -7.35 3.78
CA VAL A 189 15.28 -6.54 4.21
C VAL A 189 15.40 -6.43 5.74
N MET A 190 14.30 -6.57 6.47
CA MET A 190 14.27 -6.62 7.94
C MET A 190 14.63 -8.00 8.52
N GLY A 191 14.85 -9.03 7.69
CA GLY A 191 15.09 -10.40 8.14
C GLY A 191 13.87 -11.08 8.80
N LYS A 192 12.65 -10.63 8.46
CA LYS A 192 11.39 -11.20 8.97
C LYS A 192 10.80 -12.20 7.98
N THR A 193 10.07 -13.18 8.51
CA THR A 193 9.29 -14.13 7.69
C THR A 193 8.24 -13.37 6.88
N PRO A 194 7.98 -13.73 5.62
CA PRO A 194 6.89 -13.15 4.84
C PRO A 194 5.55 -13.27 5.57
N ALA A 195 4.74 -12.21 5.54
CA ALA A 195 3.35 -12.25 5.97
C ALA A 195 2.52 -13.00 4.93
N ASN A 196 1.62 -13.86 5.39
CA ASN A 196 0.79 -14.73 4.54
C ASN A 196 -0.40 -13.96 3.94
N GLY A 197 -0.91 -12.98 4.69
CA GLY A 197 -1.90 -12.01 4.21
C GLY A 197 -3.28 -12.58 3.98
N LEU A 198 -3.64 -13.60 4.77
CA LEU A 198 -4.88 -14.35 4.66
C LEU A 198 -5.12 -14.89 3.24
N SER A 199 -4.04 -15.29 2.54
CA SER A 199 -4.17 -16.03 1.30
C SER A 199 -4.94 -17.32 1.53
N GLU A 200 -5.94 -17.61 0.70
CA GLU A 200 -6.74 -18.84 0.76
C GLU A 200 -5.89 -20.06 0.40
N ALA A 201 -4.89 -19.87 -0.46
CA ALA A 201 -3.94 -20.91 -0.84
C ALA A 201 -2.55 -20.31 -1.03
N HIS A 202 -1.54 -21.12 -0.73
CA HIS A 202 -0.14 -20.78 -0.97
C HIS A 202 0.62 -22.02 -1.43
N ALA A 203 1.62 -21.80 -2.28
CA ALA A 203 2.57 -22.81 -2.67
C ALA A 203 3.98 -22.21 -2.70
N LYS A 204 4.97 -22.99 -2.29
CA LYS A 204 6.39 -22.59 -2.31
C LYS A 204 7.16 -23.62 -3.12
N GLY A 205 7.77 -23.16 -4.22
CA GLY A 205 8.70 -23.96 -5.01
C GLY A 205 10.15 -23.58 -4.76
N VAL A 206 10.98 -24.07 -5.66
CA VAL A 206 12.41 -23.78 -5.68
C VAL A 206 12.66 -22.34 -6.09
N TYR A 207 12.06 -21.87 -7.19
CA TYR A 207 12.35 -20.56 -7.76
C TYR A 207 11.26 -19.53 -7.54
N SER A 208 10.07 -19.96 -7.13
CA SER A 208 8.94 -19.05 -6.92
C SER A 208 8.09 -19.43 -5.71
N ARG A 209 7.24 -18.49 -5.31
CA ARG A 209 6.13 -18.68 -4.40
C ARG A 209 4.86 -18.12 -5.02
N VAL A 210 3.73 -18.73 -4.70
CA VAL A 210 2.41 -18.30 -5.13
C VAL A 210 1.54 -18.07 -3.90
N SER A 211 0.79 -16.98 -3.90
CA SER A 211 -0.25 -16.67 -2.92
C SER A 211 -1.54 -16.32 -3.67
N VAL A 212 -2.64 -16.97 -3.28
CA VAL A 212 -3.97 -16.74 -3.84
C VAL A 212 -4.82 -16.02 -2.80
N PHE A 213 -5.35 -14.86 -3.17
CA PHE A 213 -6.16 -14.00 -2.32
C PHE A 213 -7.60 -13.97 -2.84
N GLN A 214 -8.57 -13.99 -1.94
CA GLN A 214 -9.96 -13.71 -2.34
C GLN A 214 -10.08 -12.27 -2.81
N ASP A 215 -10.86 -12.04 -3.86
CA ASP A 215 -11.14 -10.69 -4.31
C ASP A 215 -12.01 -9.92 -3.31
N GLU A 216 -11.74 -8.62 -3.17
CA GLU A 216 -12.39 -7.77 -2.17
C GLU A 216 -13.85 -7.45 -2.49
N SER A 217 -14.29 -7.67 -3.74
CA SER A 217 -15.69 -7.47 -4.12
C SER A 217 -16.63 -8.49 -3.48
N GLY A 218 -16.10 -9.57 -2.86
CA GLY A 218 -16.89 -10.67 -2.32
C GLY A 218 -17.59 -11.49 -3.41
N GLN A 219 -17.24 -11.28 -4.69
CA GLN A 219 -17.74 -12.11 -5.78
C GLN A 219 -17.19 -13.53 -5.66
N LYS A 220 -18.09 -14.47 -5.46
CA LYS A 220 -17.73 -15.89 -5.41
C LYS A 220 -17.06 -16.30 -6.72
N GLY A 221 -15.93 -16.99 -6.60
CA GLY A 221 -15.16 -17.49 -7.73
C GLY A 221 -14.18 -16.49 -8.34
N LEU A 222 -14.01 -15.28 -7.79
CA LEU A 222 -12.94 -14.38 -8.19
C LEU A 222 -11.82 -14.35 -7.14
N SER A 223 -10.63 -14.71 -7.56
CA SER A 223 -9.42 -14.66 -6.75
C SER A 223 -8.30 -13.91 -7.49
N GLN A 224 -7.41 -13.28 -6.73
CA GLN A 224 -6.19 -12.67 -7.24
C GLN A 224 -5.00 -13.57 -6.90
N VAL A 225 -4.06 -13.70 -7.83
CA VAL A 225 -2.90 -14.57 -7.70
C VAL A 225 -1.63 -13.72 -7.83
N LEU A 226 -0.80 -13.78 -6.80
CA LEU A 226 0.52 -13.17 -6.79
C LEU A 226 1.59 -14.27 -6.86
N LEU A 227 2.39 -14.22 -7.91
CA LEU A 227 3.63 -14.98 -8.01
C LEU A 227 4.80 -14.07 -7.63
N THR A 228 5.76 -14.59 -6.87
CA THR A 228 7.00 -13.88 -6.56
C THR A 228 8.19 -14.82 -6.74
N LEU A 229 9.26 -14.33 -7.35
CA LEU A 229 10.52 -15.06 -7.46
C LEU A 229 11.22 -15.14 -6.10
N ARG A 230 11.90 -16.26 -5.88
CA ARG A 230 12.77 -16.50 -4.74
C ARG A 230 14.18 -16.05 -5.13
N THR A 231 14.51 -14.80 -4.83
CA THR A 231 15.76 -14.14 -5.25
C THR A 231 17.00 -14.91 -4.84
N GLU A 232 16.95 -15.65 -3.74
CA GLU A 232 18.03 -16.55 -3.31
C GLU A 232 18.41 -17.62 -4.34
N ASN A 233 17.47 -18.01 -5.21
CA ASN A 233 17.61 -19.05 -6.22
C ASN A 233 17.51 -18.52 -7.66
N THR A 234 17.11 -17.26 -7.87
CA THR A 234 16.89 -16.70 -9.22
C THR A 234 17.88 -15.60 -9.61
N ARG A 235 18.64 -15.02 -8.67
CA ARG A 235 19.56 -13.90 -8.92
C ARG A 235 20.60 -14.13 -10.02
N ASP A 236 21.05 -15.38 -10.18
CA ASP A 236 22.14 -15.74 -11.09
C ASP A 236 21.62 -16.24 -12.45
N LEU A 237 20.30 -16.24 -12.66
CA LEU A 237 19.68 -16.66 -13.91
C LEU A 237 19.82 -15.59 -15.00
N PRO A 238 19.91 -15.98 -16.28
CA PRO A 238 20.16 -15.04 -17.37
C PRO A 238 18.99 -14.07 -17.58
N ALA A 239 19.33 -12.88 -18.10
CA ALA A 239 18.32 -11.92 -18.56
C ALA A 239 17.40 -12.58 -19.60
N GLY A 240 16.09 -12.39 -19.43
CA GLY A 240 15.07 -13.00 -20.27
C GLY A 240 14.55 -14.36 -19.80
N ALA A 241 15.18 -15.00 -18.81
CA ALA A 241 14.66 -16.25 -18.21
C ALA A 241 13.27 -16.08 -17.58
N PHE A 242 12.85 -14.84 -17.34
CA PHE A 242 11.59 -14.51 -16.69
C PHE A 242 10.51 -13.93 -17.62
N ASP A 243 10.76 -13.92 -18.94
CA ASP A 243 9.93 -13.22 -19.92
C ASP A 243 8.75 -14.03 -20.46
N GLN A 244 8.76 -15.36 -20.26
CA GLN A 244 7.79 -16.25 -20.88
C GLN A 244 7.56 -17.52 -20.07
N PHE A 245 6.36 -17.64 -19.50
CA PHE A 245 5.85 -18.83 -18.82
C PHE A 245 4.47 -19.21 -19.36
N GLN A 246 4.20 -20.50 -19.40
CA GLN A 246 2.89 -21.02 -19.78
C GLN A 246 1.93 -20.96 -18.57
N LEU A 247 0.68 -20.54 -18.79
CA LEU A 247 -0.37 -20.73 -17.79
C LEU A 247 -0.68 -22.22 -17.65
N PRO A 248 -0.71 -22.76 -16.41
CA PRO A 248 -1.08 -24.16 -16.21
C PRO A 248 -2.55 -24.39 -16.59
N GLY A 249 -2.83 -25.56 -17.16
CA GLY A 249 -4.21 -26.01 -17.33
C GLY A 249 -4.76 -26.47 -15.99
N CYS A 250 -5.62 -25.66 -15.38
CA CYS A 250 -6.25 -25.99 -14.11
C CYS A 250 -7.77 -26.15 -14.31
N ASN A 251 -8.30 -27.34 -14.03
CA ASN A 251 -9.70 -27.65 -14.27
C ASN A 251 -10.61 -26.77 -13.42
N GLY A 252 -11.58 -26.12 -14.06
CA GLY A 252 -12.49 -25.17 -13.41
C GLY A 252 -11.87 -23.83 -13.03
N HIS A 253 -10.63 -23.53 -13.45
CA HIS A 253 -9.97 -22.23 -13.23
C HIS A 253 -9.58 -21.58 -14.55
N ILE A 254 -9.95 -20.31 -14.71
CA ILE A 254 -9.49 -19.48 -15.82
C ILE A 254 -8.51 -18.45 -15.27
N LEU A 255 -7.26 -18.53 -15.70
CA LEU A 255 -6.21 -17.59 -15.32
C LEU A 255 -6.02 -16.52 -16.39
N THR A 256 -5.95 -15.26 -15.97
CA THR A 256 -5.69 -14.13 -16.87
C THR A 256 -4.63 -13.22 -16.24
N PRO A 257 -3.48 -12.98 -16.89
CA PRO A 257 -2.49 -12.06 -16.37
C PRO A 257 -2.98 -10.62 -16.34
N ASP A 258 -2.57 -9.88 -15.33
CA ASP A 258 -2.87 -8.46 -15.22
C ASP A 258 -2.18 -7.65 -16.33
N PRO A 259 -2.68 -6.44 -16.66
CA PRO A 259 -2.05 -5.57 -17.64
C PRO A 259 -0.55 -5.39 -17.38
N GLY A 260 0.27 -5.67 -18.39
CA GLY A 260 1.73 -5.63 -18.30
C GLY A 260 2.41 -6.98 -18.02
N TYR A 261 1.70 -7.94 -17.41
CA TYR A 261 2.23 -9.27 -17.10
C TYR A 261 1.91 -10.33 -18.17
N GLY A 262 0.95 -10.06 -19.05
CA GLY A 262 0.67 -10.94 -20.19
C GLY A 262 1.81 -10.95 -21.22
N THR A 263 2.09 -12.12 -21.78
CA THR A 263 3.05 -12.34 -22.87
C THR A 263 2.55 -13.44 -23.80
N PRO A 264 2.82 -13.41 -25.11
CA PRO A 264 2.51 -14.55 -25.97
C PRO A 264 3.39 -15.75 -25.57
N TYR A 265 2.79 -16.94 -25.49
CA TYR A 265 3.49 -18.21 -25.34
C TYR A 265 3.32 -19.01 -26.63
N ILE A 266 4.44 -19.46 -27.20
CA ILE A 266 4.46 -20.17 -28.49
C ILE A 266 4.87 -21.61 -28.23
N PHE A 267 3.97 -22.54 -28.52
CA PHE A 267 4.28 -23.96 -28.45
C PHE A 267 5.18 -24.39 -29.63
N PRO A 268 5.88 -25.54 -29.51
CA PRO A 268 6.67 -26.11 -30.61
C PRO A 268 5.88 -26.38 -31.90
N ASN A 269 4.56 -26.50 -31.81
CA ASN A 269 3.65 -26.66 -32.94
C ASN A 269 3.15 -25.33 -33.53
N ASN A 270 3.76 -24.19 -33.17
CA ASN A 270 3.37 -22.83 -33.54
C ASN A 270 1.97 -22.39 -33.08
N ALA A 271 1.36 -23.10 -32.12
CA ALA A 271 0.14 -22.61 -31.48
C ALA A 271 0.48 -21.44 -30.54
N TYR A 272 -0.33 -20.38 -30.61
CA TYR A 272 -0.21 -19.21 -29.75
C TYR A 272 -1.22 -19.29 -28.62
N VAL A 273 -0.73 -19.17 -27.40
CA VAL A 273 -1.59 -19.02 -26.21
C VAL A 273 -1.12 -17.86 -25.35
N LEU A 274 -1.97 -17.44 -24.42
CA LEU A 274 -1.61 -16.46 -23.42
C LEU A 274 -0.71 -17.11 -22.37
N GLY A 275 0.47 -16.52 -22.16
CA GLY A 275 1.35 -16.82 -21.05
C GLY A 275 1.50 -15.63 -20.13
N PHE A 276 2.40 -15.73 -19.18
CA PHE A 276 2.75 -14.66 -18.25
C PHE A 276 4.26 -14.46 -18.15
N ARG A 277 4.67 -13.35 -17.54
CA ARG A 277 6.07 -12.99 -17.27
C ARG A 277 6.22 -12.36 -15.90
N PHE A 278 7.42 -12.37 -15.35
CA PHE A 278 7.71 -11.59 -14.15
C PHE A 278 8.24 -10.21 -14.52
N ARG A 279 7.83 -9.20 -13.76
CA ARG A 279 8.42 -7.87 -13.75
C ARG A 279 8.83 -7.55 -12.33
N GLU A 280 10.06 -7.06 -12.16
CA GLU A 280 10.58 -6.69 -10.84
C GLU A 280 10.33 -7.81 -9.81
N GLU A 281 10.64 -9.05 -10.21
CA GLU A 281 10.52 -10.27 -9.39
C GLU A 281 9.09 -10.73 -9.05
N SER A 282 8.06 -10.10 -9.60
CA SER A 282 6.65 -10.47 -9.33
C SER A 282 5.83 -10.64 -10.60
N CYS A 283 4.73 -11.39 -10.51
CA CYS A 283 3.72 -11.50 -11.54
C CYS A 283 2.34 -11.55 -10.89
N SER A 284 1.37 -10.85 -11.46
CA SER A 284 0.00 -10.82 -10.97
C SER A 284 -0.98 -11.35 -12.00
N LEU A 285 -1.91 -12.19 -11.55
CA LEU A 285 -2.97 -12.79 -12.36
C LEU A 285 -4.32 -12.66 -11.64
N HIS A 286 -5.40 -12.64 -12.42
CA HIS A 286 -6.75 -12.97 -11.96
C HIS A 286 -7.05 -14.45 -12.18
N CYS A 287 -7.73 -15.06 -11.21
CA CYS A 287 -8.27 -16.41 -11.29
C CYS A 287 -9.78 -16.37 -11.17
N TYR A 288 -10.46 -16.96 -12.16
CA TYR A 288 -11.91 -17.16 -12.15
C TYR A 288 -12.21 -18.64 -11.98
N SER A 289 -12.73 -19.01 -10.81
CA SER A 289 -13.20 -20.35 -10.49
C SER A 289 -14.62 -20.52 -11.01
N VAL A 290 -14.85 -21.54 -11.83
CA VAL A 290 -16.13 -21.84 -12.45
C VAL A 290 -16.56 -23.24 -12.02
N GLU A 291 -17.71 -23.35 -11.38
CA GLU A 291 -18.35 -24.64 -11.11
C GLU A 291 -19.35 -24.94 -12.22
N HIS A 292 -19.11 -26.00 -13.00
CA HIS A 292 -19.99 -26.39 -14.10
C HIS A 292 -19.95 -27.92 -14.30
N ALA A 293 -21.10 -28.60 -14.25
CA ALA A 293 -21.13 -30.07 -14.23
C ALA A 293 -20.35 -30.76 -15.39
N PRO A 294 -20.40 -30.26 -16.65
CA PRO A 294 -19.60 -30.81 -17.76
C PRO A 294 -18.08 -30.76 -17.64
N ILE A 295 -17.50 -29.86 -16.83
CA ILE A 295 -16.04 -29.80 -16.63
C ILE A 295 -15.57 -30.78 -15.54
N GLY A 296 -16.49 -31.42 -14.81
CA GLY A 296 -16.16 -32.26 -13.66
C GLY A 296 -15.74 -31.45 -12.43
N ASP A 297 -15.03 -32.09 -11.51
CA ASP A 297 -14.64 -31.46 -10.26
C ASP A 297 -13.64 -30.32 -10.50
N THR A 298 -13.98 -29.15 -9.97
CA THR A 298 -13.10 -27.98 -10.00
C THR A 298 -11.94 -28.21 -9.04
N GLN A 299 -10.72 -28.00 -9.53
CA GLN A 299 -9.53 -28.13 -8.67
C GLN A 299 -9.60 -27.12 -7.52
N THR A 300 -8.93 -27.42 -6.42
CA THR A 300 -8.82 -26.49 -5.29
C THR A 300 -7.85 -25.36 -5.61
N LEU A 301 -7.96 -24.23 -4.89
CA LEU A 301 -6.99 -23.13 -5.03
C LEU A 301 -5.57 -23.54 -4.60
N SER A 302 -5.43 -24.55 -3.73
CA SER A 302 -4.13 -25.13 -3.37
C SER A 302 -3.51 -25.91 -4.52
N GLU A 303 -4.29 -26.69 -5.26
CA GLU A 303 -3.83 -27.39 -6.47
C GLU A 303 -3.46 -26.40 -7.58
N LEU A 304 -4.25 -25.32 -7.75
CA LEU A 304 -3.92 -24.21 -8.64
C LEU A 304 -2.57 -23.57 -8.27
N ALA A 305 -2.39 -23.22 -6.99
CA ALA A 305 -1.16 -22.59 -6.51
C ALA A 305 0.06 -23.50 -6.75
N GLN A 306 -0.08 -24.81 -6.50
CA GLN A 306 0.97 -25.78 -6.75
C GLN A 306 1.30 -25.90 -8.25
N ALA A 307 0.29 -26.00 -9.11
CA ALA A 307 0.48 -26.10 -10.55
C ALA A 307 1.22 -24.88 -11.15
N LEU A 308 0.95 -23.69 -10.62
CA LEU A 308 1.66 -22.46 -11.00
C LEU A 308 3.14 -22.51 -10.61
N VAL A 309 3.44 -22.92 -9.38
CA VAL A 309 4.81 -23.10 -8.91
C VAL A 309 5.55 -24.15 -9.74
N ASP A 310 4.92 -25.30 -9.98
CA ASP A 310 5.52 -26.41 -10.73
C ASP A 310 5.85 -25.98 -12.17
N GLY A 311 4.96 -25.20 -12.81
CA GLY A 311 5.20 -24.66 -14.15
C GLY A 311 6.39 -23.69 -14.21
N VAL A 312 6.52 -22.80 -13.21
CA VAL A 312 7.69 -21.90 -13.11
C VAL A 312 8.95 -22.71 -12.84
N ASP A 313 8.89 -23.66 -11.91
CA ASP A 313 10.05 -24.45 -11.53
C ASP A 313 10.55 -25.35 -12.66
N GLU A 314 9.65 -25.98 -13.42
CA GLU A 314 10.01 -26.77 -14.61
C GLU A 314 10.72 -25.91 -15.66
N THR A 315 10.14 -24.73 -15.94
CA THR A 315 10.70 -23.79 -16.93
C THR A 315 12.09 -23.31 -16.52
N LEU A 316 12.27 -22.96 -15.24
CA LEU A 316 13.53 -22.44 -14.72
C LEU A 316 14.58 -23.54 -14.48
N ARG A 317 14.17 -24.80 -14.30
CA ARG A 317 15.10 -25.94 -14.14
C ARG A 317 16.02 -26.10 -15.35
N ALA A 318 15.54 -25.79 -16.55
CA ALA A 318 16.34 -25.82 -17.76
C ALA A 318 17.55 -24.85 -17.70
N TYR A 319 17.42 -23.73 -17.00
CA TYR A 319 18.50 -22.75 -16.81
C TYR A 319 19.44 -23.16 -15.66
N ALA A 320 18.90 -23.82 -14.64
CA ALA A 320 19.61 -24.18 -13.42
C ALA A 320 20.53 -25.41 -13.54
N ALA A 321 20.59 -26.08 -14.69
CA ALA A 321 21.58 -27.14 -14.96
C ALA A 321 23.06 -26.67 -14.83
N THR A 322 23.29 -25.39 -14.52
CA THR A 322 24.60 -24.75 -14.41
C THR A 322 24.86 -24.02 -13.06
N ILE A 323 23.93 -24.00 -12.10
CA ILE A 323 24.03 -23.14 -10.89
C ILE A 323 23.53 -23.89 -9.61
N PRO A 324 24.23 -23.80 -8.46
CA PRO A 324 23.80 -24.46 -7.22
C PRO A 324 22.50 -23.87 -6.64
N VAL A 325 21.57 -24.76 -6.26
CA VAL A 325 20.23 -24.42 -5.75
C VAL A 325 20.16 -24.64 -4.23
N ASN A 326 19.60 -23.67 -3.48
CA ASN A 326 19.33 -23.85 -2.04
C ASN A 326 17.92 -24.42 -1.82
N GLN A 327 17.83 -25.60 -1.19
CA GLN A 327 16.57 -26.33 -0.93
C GLN A 327 15.89 -25.99 0.42
N ARG A 328 16.30 -24.93 1.11
CA ARG A 328 15.69 -24.53 2.41
C ARG A 328 14.46 -23.63 2.26
#